data_AF-A0A0E4HFI0-F1
#
_entry.id   AF-A0A0E4HFI0-F1
#
_cell.length_a   1.000
_cell.length_b   1.000
_cell.length_c   1.000
_cell.angle_alpha   90.00
_cell.angle_beta   90.00
_cell.angle_gamma   90.00
#
_symmetry.space_group_name_H-M   'P 1'
#
loop_
_entity.id
_entity.type
_entity.pdbx_description
1 polymer ?
#
loop_
_entity_poly.entity_id
_entity_poly.type
_entity_poly.pdbx_seq_one_letter_code
_entity_poly.pdbx_strand_id
1 'polypeptide(L)'
;MAQTIQVKRGTRAELAAYGVLQAGEMGFCTDTKEVYIGDGTSNSMVGRAMSGPEASRPAAASAGRVYIVTSGTNSGYLYFDDGAAWRRINVQKLSDLTGSVDEVADGATYAKVLKADITAGHINKISDGTNIKTAAEIKTHIDDASKHRVINDAGTAITDLWSAQKIRNEIELAKHNIEPQSSVKDQNLAVPPASPAEGDRYIIPAAATGVWAGKTSQIAEYQSAAWVYYTPAVGWTAYVDDEQKIYSWNGSAWVRTGGALQTITAGNGLTGGGQADSVTLNIGAGYGIGVTADAIAVTAGKGITVDANGVAANVDGSSIVYDTVNGNRLMVGAIDGGTF
;
A
#
# COMPACT_ATOMS: atom_id res chain seq x y z
N MET A 1 -0.58 -5.60 96.02
CA MET A 1 -1.65 -4.66 96.38
C MET A 1 -1.91 -3.75 95.19
N ALA A 2 -3.09 -3.78 94.61
CA ALA A 2 -3.45 -2.81 93.57
C ALA A 2 -3.77 -1.47 94.26
N GLN A 3 -2.98 -0.44 94.01
CA GLN A 3 -3.32 0.91 94.47
C GLN A 3 -4.48 1.43 93.61
N THR A 4 -5.63 1.63 94.23
CA THR A 4 -6.79 2.24 93.56
C THR A 4 -6.69 3.75 93.71
N ILE A 5 -6.45 4.47 92.62
CA ILE A 5 -6.46 5.94 92.63
C ILE A 5 -7.93 6.39 92.66
N GLN A 6 -8.32 7.09 93.72
CA GLN A 6 -9.63 7.71 93.82
C GLN A 6 -9.52 9.19 93.42
N VAL A 7 -10.25 9.58 92.38
CA VAL A 7 -10.38 10.98 91.96
C VAL A 7 -11.61 11.61 92.61
N LYS A 8 -11.58 12.94 92.80
CA LYS A 8 -12.72 13.68 93.34
C LYS A 8 -13.87 13.56 92.34
N ARG A 9 -15.06 13.16 92.80
CA ARG A 9 -16.19 12.85 91.91
C ARG A 9 -17.52 13.27 92.53
N GLY A 10 -18.45 13.68 91.69
CA GLY A 10 -19.80 14.15 92.04
C GLY A 10 -20.52 14.60 90.78
N THR A 11 -21.73 15.12 90.88
CA THR A 11 -22.40 15.83 89.79
C THR A 11 -21.67 17.14 89.45
N ARG A 12 -21.95 17.74 88.28
CA ARG A 12 -21.33 19.03 87.90
C ARG A 12 -21.65 20.14 88.91
N ALA A 13 -22.86 20.14 89.46
CA ALA A 13 -23.27 21.09 90.49
C ALA A 13 -22.51 20.86 91.81
N GLU A 14 -22.30 19.61 92.21
CA GLU A 14 -21.51 19.28 93.40
C GLU A 14 -20.04 19.67 93.22
N LEU A 15 -19.46 19.47 92.04
CA LEU A 15 -18.09 19.91 91.76
C LEU A 15 -17.92 21.42 91.88
N ALA A 16 -18.90 22.20 91.43
CA ALA A 16 -18.91 23.65 91.62
C ALA A 16 -19.02 24.04 93.11
N ALA A 17 -19.80 23.29 93.89
CA ALA A 17 -19.95 23.51 95.33
C ALA A 17 -18.70 23.10 96.15
N TYR A 18 -17.93 22.11 95.69
CA TYR A 18 -16.67 21.70 96.31
C TYR A 18 -15.52 22.72 96.17
N GLY A 19 -15.71 23.76 95.36
CA GLY A 19 -14.72 24.80 95.12
C GLY A 19 -13.62 24.39 94.13
N VAL A 20 -12.59 25.22 94.07
CA VAL A 20 -11.45 25.05 93.16
C VAL A 20 -10.60 23.86 93.62
N LEU A 21 -10.31 22.97 92.68
CA LEU A 21 -9.42 21.82 92.86
C LEU A 21 -7.95 22.30 92.95
N GLN A 22 -7.13 21.57 93.69
CA GLN A 22 -5.71 21.87 93.78
C GLN A 22 -5.04 21.77 92.40
N ALA A 23 -3.88 22.41 92.24
CA ALA A 23 -3.12 22.34 90.99
C ALA A 23 -2.80 20.87 90.63
N GLY A 24 -3.31 20.40 89.50
CA GLY A 24 -3.18 19.04 89.01
C GLY A 24 -4.18 18.03 89.57
N GLU A 25 -5.09 18.44 90.48
CA GLU A 25 -6.13 17.56 91.02
C GLU A 25 -7.24 17.34 89.97
N MET A 26 -7.65 16.08 89.82
CA MET A 26 -8.68 15.68 88.86
C MET A 26 -10.05 15.57 89.51
N GLY A 27 -11.04 16.20 88.86
CA GLY A 27 -12.47 16.08 89.17
C GLY A 27 -13.22 15.35 88.06
N PHE A 28 -14.09 14.40 88.43
CA PHE A 28 -14.97 13.70 87.49
C PHE A 28 -16.44 13.97 87.79
N CYS A 29 -17.16 14.52 86.81
CA CYS A 29 -18.61 14.75 86.89
C CYS A 29 -19.38 13.48 86.52
N THR A 30 -20.10 12.87 87.46
CA THR A 30 -20.78 11.58 87.27
C THR A 30 -22.03 11.68 86.41
N ASP A 31 -22.67 12.84 86.35
CA ASP A 31 -23.86 13.17 85.56
C ASP A 31 -23.50 13.57 84.12
N THR A 32 -22.57 14.51 83.96
CA THR A 32 -22.18 15.04 82.65
C THR A 32 -21.04 14.26 82.01
N LYS A 33 -20.38 13.36 82.75
CA LYS A 33 -19.18 12.62 82.29
C LYS A 33 -18.01 13.53 81.90
N GLU A 34 -18.01 14.76 82.40
CA GLU A 34 -16.96 15.75 82.16
C GLU A 34 -15.82 15.53 83.15
N VAL A 35 -14.58 15.68 82.66
CA VAL A 35 -13.36 15.66 83.48
C VAL A 35 -12.84 17.08 83.59
N TYR A 36 -12.45 17.47 84.79
CA TYR A 36 -11.86 18.77 85.10
C TYR A 36 -10.49 18.59 85.77
N ILE A 37 -9.59 19.53 85.54
CA ILE A 37 -8.30 19.64 86.23
C ILE A 37 -8.24 21.00 86.91
N GLY A 38 -7.89 21.01 88.21
CA GLY A 38 -7.61 22.23 88.94
C GLY A 38 -6.25 22.82 88.61
N ASP A 39 -6.16 24.15 88.60
CA ASP A 39 -4.88 24.88 88.60
C ASP A 39 -4.60 25.56 89.96
N GLY A 40 -5.46 25.32 90.96
CA GLY A 40 -5.43 25.98 92.27
C GLY A 40 -6.19 27.32 92.33
N THR A 41 -6.61 27.87 91.19
CA THR A 41 -7.42 29.11 91.08
C THR A 41 -8.73 28.90 90.31
N SER A 42 -8.78 27.93 89.39
CA SER A 42 -9.93 27.58 88.58
C SER A 42 -9.96 26.08 88.26
N ASN A 43 -11.15 25.57 87.89
CA ASN A 43 -11.32 24.20 87.39
C ASN A 43 -11.50 24.27 85.86
N SER A 44 -10.50 23.81 85.12
CA SER A 44 -10.55 23.75 83.65
C SER A 44 -11.16 22.44 83.17
N MET A 45 -12.22 22.49 82.35
CA MET A 45 -12.77 21.28 81.71
C MET A 45 -11.77 20.76 80.69
N VAL A 46 -11.28 19.53 80.88
CA VAL A 46 -10.28 18.91 79.98
C VAL A 46 -10.88 17.95 78.97
N GLY A 47 -12.13 17.52 79.18
CA GLY A 47 -12.84 16.79 78.15
C GLY A 47 -14.08 16.07 78.64
N ARG A 48 -14.83 15.56 77.66
CA ARG A 48 -15.96 14.65 77.84
C ARG A 48 -16.00 13.73 76.62
N ALA A 49 -15.85 12.42 76.82
CA ALA A 49 -16.03 11.44 75.77
C ALA A 49 -17.48 10.95 75.77
N MET A 50 -18.19 11.16 74.67
CA MET A 50 -19.56 10.70 74.45
C MET A 50 -19.62 9.75 73.26
N SER A 51 -20.59 8.85 73.26
CA SER A 51 -20.94 8.05 72.09
C SER A 51 -22.45 7.79 72.03
N GLY A 52 -23.00 7.62 70.83
CA GLY A 52 -24.42 7.33 70.64
C GLY A 52 -24.95 7.65 69.24
N PRO A 53 -26.27 7.49 69.02
CA PRO A 53 -26.92 7.86 67.76
C PRO A 53 -26.71 9.34 67.43
N GLU A 54 -26.57 9.66 66.14
CA GLU A 54 -26.33 11.04 65.68
C GLU A 54 -27.38 12.04 66.19
N ALA A 55 -28.66 11.64 66.18
CA ALA A 55 -29.78 12.45 66.66
C ALA A 55 -29.70 12.77 68.17
N SER A 56 -28.95 11.96 68.93
CA SER A 56 -28.76 12.13 70.37
C SER A 56 -27.51 12.95 70.71
N ARG A 57 -26.77 13.45 69.71
CA ARG A 57 -25.60 14.30 69.93
C ARG A 57 -26.07 15.68 70.44
N PRO A 58 -25.60 16.14 71.62
CA PRO A 58 -25.97 17.45 72.15
C PRO A 58 -25.55 18.59 71.22
N ALA A 59 -26.22 19.75 71.29
CA ALA A 59 -25.79 20.95 70.57
C ALA A 59 -24.35 21.34 70.98
N ALA A 60 -23.56 21.83 70.02
CA ALA A 60 -22.23 22.37 70.26
C ALA A 60 -22.32 23.59 71.18
N ALA A 61 -21.48 23.64 72.20
CA ALA A 61 -21.55 24.69 73.23
C ALA A 61 -20.30 24.80 74.11
N SER A 62 -19.40 23.81 74.06
CA SER A 62 -18.23 23.80 74.94
C SER A 62 -17.07 23.12 74.22
N ALA A 63 -16.01 23.89 74.00
CA ALA A 63 -14.80 23.41 73.36
C ALA A 63 -14.19 22.24 74.14
N GLY A 64 -13.65 21.23 73.44
CA GLY A 64 -12.97 20.10 74.06
C GLY A 64 -13.82 18.84 74.29
N ARG A 65 -15.11 18.86 73.92
CA ARG A 65 -15.95 17.66 73.94
C ARG A 65 -15.70 16.80 72.71
N VAL A 66 -15.76 15.49 72.88
CA VAL A 66 -15.58 14.50 71.81
C VAL A 66 -16.81 13.59 71.73
N TYR A 67 -17.31 13.34 70.53
CA TYR A 67 -18.47 12.49 70.29
C TYR A 67 -18.23 11.47 69.18
N ILE A 68 -18.46 10.19 69.47
CA ILE A 68 -18.45 9.10 68.47
C ILE A 68 -19.89 8.77 68.08
N VAL A 69 -20.23 8.95 66.81
CA VAL A 69 -21.55 8.56 66.31
C VAL A 69 -21.61 7.05 66.13
N THR A 70 -22.61 6.37 66.71
CA THR A 70 -22.76 4.91 66.64
C THR A 70 -23.88 4.45 65.70
N SER A 71 -24.78 5.35 65.28
CA SER A 71 -25.81 5.09 64.27
C SER A 71 -26.31 6.39 63.63
N GLY A 72 -26.84 6.30 62.40
CA GLY A 72 -27.24 7.44 61.56
C GLY A 72 -26.42 7.56 60.28
N THR A 73 -26.63 8.62 59.51
CA THR A 73 -25.92 8.86 58.23
C THR A 73 -24.42 9.05 58.44
N ASN A 74 -24.02 9.61 59.59
CA ASN A 74 -22.63 9.83 59.95
C ASN A 74 -22.08 8.79 60.95
N SER A 75 -22.58 7.55 60.91
CA SER A 75 -22.10 6.47 61.80
C SER A 75 -20.59 6.23 61.70
N GLY A 76 -19.93 6.11 62.85
CA GLY A 76 -18.49 5.91 63.02
C GLY A 76 -17.63 7.16 62.82
N TYR A 77 -18.22 8.32 62.51
CA TYR A 77 -17.46 9.56 62.53
C TYR A 77 -17.24 10.05 63.96
N LEU A 78 -16.04 10.54 64.21
CA LEU A 78 -15.58 11.20 65.41
C LEU A 78 -15.72 12.71 65.22
N TYR A 79 -16.34 13.37 66.18
CA TYR A 79 -16.52 14.81 66.19
C TYR A 79 -15.87 15.44 67.42
N PHE A 80 -15.26 16.60 67.20
CA PHE A 80 -14.75 17.50 68.22
C PHE A 80 -15.63 18.75 68.27
N ASP A 81 -16.08 19.15 69.45
CA ASP A 81 -16.78 20.41 69.66
C ASP A 81 -15.75 21.53 69.81
N ASP A 82 -15.79 22.52 68.92
CA ASP A 82 -14.93 23.71 68.99
C ASP A 82 -15.56 24.86 69.84
N GLY A 83 -16.73 24.61 70.43
CA GLY A 83 -17.52 25.58 71.19
C GLY A 83 -18.66 26.21 70.38
N ALA A 84 -18.56 26.23 69.05
CA ALA A 84 -19.58 26.76 68.14
C ALA A 84 -20.24 25.67 67.28
N ALA A 85 -19.48 24.65 66.88
CA ALA A 85 -19.94 23.56 66.03
C ALA A 85 -19.21 22.25 66.33
N TRP A 86 -19.87 21.14 65.99
CA TRP A 86 -19.22 19.83 65.94
C TRP A 86 -18.44 19.71 64.63
N ARG A 87 -17.11 19.68 64.73
CA ARG A 87 -16.18 19.45 63.62
C ARG A 87 -15.86 17.97 63.50
N ARG A 88 -16.01 17.41 62.30
CA ARG A 88 -15.61 16.04 62.01
C ARG A 88 -14.09 15.97 61.94
N ILE A 89 -13.49 14.97 62.59
CA ILE A 89 -12.03 14.89 62.71
C ILE A 89 -11.42 13.59 62.16
N ASN A 90 -12.24 12.63 61.73
CA ASN A 90 -11.79 11.45 60.99
C ASN A 90 -12.41 11.39 59.58
N VAL A 91 -11.74 10.63 58.72
CA VAL A 91 -12.12 10.36 57.34
C VAL A 91 -12.62 8.91 57.28
N GLN A 92 -13.75 8.67 56.61
CA GLN A 92 -14.21 7.30 56.33
C GLN A 92 -14.38 7.03 54.84
N LYS A 93 -14.72 8.06 54.06
CA LYS A 93 -14.94 7.96 52.62
C LYS A 93 -13.90 8.78 51.89
N LEU A 94 -13.56 8.38 50.66
CA LEU A 94 -12.64 9.13 49.80
C LEU A 94 -13.13 10.57 49.56
N SER A 95 -14.45 10.79 49.50
CA SER A 95 -15.06 12.12 49.37
C SER A 95 -14.82 13.04 50.56
N ASP A 96 -14.39 12.52 51.71
CA ASP A 96 -14.05 13.31 52.89
C ASP A 96 -12.62 13.87 52.82
N LEU A 97 -11.79 13.34 51.93
CA LEU A 97 -10.44 13.82 51.68
C LEU A 97 -10.52 15.03 50.75
N THR A 98 -10.17 16.20 51.28
CA THR A 98 -9.97 17.42 50.50
C THR A 98 -8.48 17.64 50.33
N GLY A 99 -8.01 17.86 49.10
CA GLY A 99 -6.59 18.06 48.79
C GLY A 99 -6.06 17.07 47.76
N SER A 100 -4.74 17.06 47.56
CA SER A 100 -4.04 16.00 46.83
C SER A 100 -3.64 14.88 47.79
N VAL A 101 -3.39 13.68 47.26
CA VAL A 101 -2.99 12.49 48.04
C VAL A 101 -1.76 12.73 48.93
N ASP A 102 -0.95 13.75 48.62
CA ASP A 102 0.30 14.04 49.32
C ASP A 102 0.39 15.45 49.89
N GLU A 103 -0.68 16.26 49.84
CA GLU A 103 -0.68 17.69 50.21
C GLU A 103 0.39 18.56 49.51
N VAL A 104 1.06 18.05 48.47
CA VAL A 104 2.07 18.80 47.72
C VAL A 104 1.39 19.60 46.60
N ALA A 105 1.79 20.87 46.45
CA ALA A 105 1.26 21.78 45.45
C ALA A 105 1.64 21.39 44.00
N ASP A 106 2.74 20.66 43.80
CA ASP A 106 3.22 20.20 42.49
C ASP A 106 4.08 18.90 42.57
N GLY A 107 4.15 18.16 41.46
CA GLY A 107 4.86 16.89 41.30
C GLY A 107 6.31 17.01 40.85
N ALA A 108 6.90 18.21 40.79
CA ALA A 108 8.21 18.45 40.17
C ALA A 108 9.41 17.70 40.80
N THR A 109 9.25 17.16 42.00
CA THR A 109 10.34 16.52 42.76
C THR A 109 10.18 15.01 42.91
N TYR A 110 9.03 14.44 42.55
CA TYR A 110 8.76 13.00 42.69
C TYR A 110 8.37 12.39 41.34
N ALA A 111 8.49 11.07 41.18
CA ALA A 111 8.18 10.31 39.95
C ALA A 111 6.66 10.30 39.59
N LYS A 112 6.02 11.48 39.64
CA LYS A 112 4.61 11.73 39.38
C LYS A 112 4.49 12.83 38.33
N VAL A 113 3.36 12.88 37.65
CA VAL A 113 3.09 13.87 36.61
C VAL A 113 2.84 15.25 37.25
N LEU A 114 3.44 16.31 36.70
CA LEU A 114 3.24 17.69 37.14
C LEU A 114 1.77 18.09 37.08
N LYS A 115 1.31 18.95 38.00
CA LYS A 115 -0.09 19.44 37.96
C LYS A 115 -0.37 20.24 36.70
N ALA A 116 0.63 21.00 36.21
CA ALA A 116 0.55 21.74 34.97
C ALA A 116 0.41 20.84 33.72
N ASP A 117 0.72 19.55 33.85
CA ASP A 117 0.73 18.58 32.76
C ASP A 117 -0.58 17.76 32.71
N ILE A 118 -1.50 18.02 33.63
CA ILE A 118 -2.80 17.37 33.73
C ILE A 118 -3.91 18.40 33.57
N THR A 119 -4.86 18.14 32.68
CA THR A 119 -6.08 18.96 32.52
C THR A 119 -7.29 18.04 32.53
N ALA A 120 -8.22 18.28 33.45
CA ALA A 120 -9.40 17.43 33.66
C ALA A 120 -9.08 15.93 33.83
N GLY A 121 -7.92 15.60 34.39
CA GLY A 121 -7.47 14.21 34.58
C GLY A 121 -6.72 13.58 33.40
N HIS A 122 -6.51 14.32 32.30
CA HIS A 122 -5.76 13.85 31.13
C HIS A 122 -4.40 14.53 31.02
N ILE A 123 -3.40 13.79 30.54
CA ILE A 123 -2.07 14.33 30.20
C ILE A 123 -2.23 15.30 29.03
N ASN A 124 -1.75 16.53 29.17
CA ASN A 124 -1.92 17.59 28.16
C ASN A 124 -0.69 17.79 27.24
N LYS A 125 0.46 17.20 27.60
CA LYS A 125 1.71 17.27 26.85
C LYS A 125 2.55 16.01 27.04
N ILE A 126 3.32 15.66 26.00
CA ILE A 126 4.32 14.60 26.05
C ILE A 126 5.68 15.25 26.29
N SER A 127 6.45 14.72 27.24
CA SER A 127 7.75 15.26 27.63
C SER A 127 8.73 14.14 28.02
N ASP A 128 9.97 14.24 27.56
CA ASP A 128 11.10 13.44 28.07
C ASP A 128 12.01 14.24 29.04
N GLY A 129 11.58 15.44 29.44
CA GLY A 129 12.34 16.37 30.26
C GLY A 129 13.15 17.41 29.46
N THR A 130 13.36 17.18 28.15
CA THR A 130 14.06 18.12 27.25
C THR A 130 13.17 18.52 26.07
N ASN A 131 12.57 17.54 25.41
CA ASN A 131 11.63 17.71 24.31
C ASN A 131 10.21 17.69 24.85
N ILE A 132 9.48 18.78 24.62
CA ILE A 132 8.09 18.94 25.08
C ILE A 132 7.22 19.22 23.87
N LYS A 133 6.12 18.46 23.75
CA LYS A 133 5.09 18.68 22.72
C LYS A 133 3.70 18.60 23.33
N THR A 134 2.92 19.65 23.11
CA THR A 134 1.49 19.68 23.46
C THR A 134 0.67 18.80 22.50
N ALA A 135 -0.53 18.41 22.94
CA ALA A 135 -1.48 17.71 22.06
C ALA A 135 -1.76 18.49 20.76
N ALA A 136 -1.80 19.83 20.82
CA ALA A 136 -2.02 20.69 19.67
C ALA A 136 -0.85 20.64 18.68
N GLU A 137 0.40 20.67 19.15
CA GLU A 137 1.58 20.55 18.29
C GLU A 137 1.69 19.17 17.65
N ILE A 138 1.41 18.10 18.40
CA ILE A 138 1.40 16.73 17.88
C ILE A 138 0.32 16.59 16.81
N LYS A 139 -0.89 17.08 17.08
CA LYS A 139 -1.99 17.09 16.11
C LYS A 139 -1.60 17.86 14.86
N THR A 140 -1.01 19.05 15.02
CA THR A 140 -0.52 19.85 13.88
C THR A 140 0.46 19.05 13.03
N HIS A 141 1.38 18.29 13.63
CA HIS A 141 2.30 17.45 12.89
C HIS A 141 1.61 16.27 12.19
N ILE A 142 0.72 15.54 12.87
CA ILE A 142 0.01 14.38 12.30
C ILE A 142 -0.92 14.80 11.16
N ASP A 143 -1.57 15.95 11.29
CA ASP A 143 -2.45 16.51 10.27
C ASP A 143 -1.68 17.22 9.13
N ASP A 144 -0.37 17.41 9.29
CA ASP A 144 0.49 18.06 8.29
C ASP A 144 0.79 17.09 7.14
N ALA A 145 -0.07 17.12 6.14
CA ALA A 145 0.08 16.39 4.88
C ALA A 145 1.40 16.65 4.14
N SER A 146 2.11 17.75 4.43
CA SER A 146 3.44 18.00 3.85
C SER A 146 4.53 17.16 4.51
N LYS A 147 4.33 16.72 5.76
CA LYS A 147 5.25 15.86 6.51
C LYS A 147 4.88 14.38 6.43
N HIS A 148 3.59 14.09 6.35
CA HIS A 148 3.06 12.73 6.15
C HIS A 148 2.63 12.63 4.70
N ARG A 149 3.45 12.00 3.85
CA ARG A 149 3.20 11.92 2.41
C ARG A 149 1.80 11.33 2.16
N VAL A 150 0.86 12.19 1.76
CA VAL A 150 -0.50 11.81 1.37
C VAL A 150 -0.48 11.33 -0.08
N ILE A 151 -1.37 10.39 -0.41
CA ILE A 151 -1.60 9.99 -1.80
C ILE A 151 -2.03 11.23 -2.60
N ASN A 152 -1.25 11.60 -3.59
CA ASN A 152 -1.41 12.78 -4.43
C ASN A 152 -1.35 12.40 -5.92
N ASP A 153 -2.46 11.90 -6.47
CA ASP A 153 -2.53 11.46 -7.88
C ASP A 153 -2.35 12.59 -8.90
N ALA A 154 -2.44 13.84 -8.47
CA ALA A 154 -2.18 15.03 -9.28
C ALA A 154 -0.73 15.54 -9.16
N GLY A 155 0.04 15.00 -8.22
CA GLY A 155 1.41 15.43 -7.94
C GLY A 155 2.37 15.06 -9.06
N THR A 156 3.37 15.89 -9.27
CA THR A 156 4.43 15.68 -10.28
C THR A 156 5.83 15.82 -9.69
N ALA A 157 5.96 16.08 -8.39
CA ALA A 157 7.24 16.15 -7.71
C ALA A 157 7.79 14.74 -7.47
N ILE A 158 9.12 14.61 -7.45
CA ILE A 158 9.80 13.33 -7.22
C ILE A 158 9.53 12.71 -5.84
N THR A 159 8.93 13.48 -4.93
CA THR A 159 8.56 13.05 -3.58
C THR A 159 7.07 12.74 -3.42
N ASP A 160 6.24 13.02 -4.43
CA ASP A 160 4.82 12.70 -4.40
C ASP A 160 4.60 11.18 -4.38
N LEU A 161 3.58 10.73 -3.66
CA LEU A 161 3.13 9.34 -3.67
C LEU A 161 1.86 9.24 -4.51
N TRP A 162 1.85 8.37 -5.51
CA TRP A 162 0.67 8.10 -6.32
C TRP A 162 -0.09 6.87 -5.83
N SER A 163 -1.39 6.84 -6.06
CA SER A 163 -2.23 5.67 -5.86
C SER A 163 -1.83 4.57 -6.84
N ALA A 164 -2.13 3.32 -6.46
CA ALA A 164 -1.94 2.18 -7.35
C ALA A 164 -2.71 2.35 -8.68
N GLN A 165 -3.86 3.04 -8.68
CA GLN A 165 -4.61 3.33 -9.90
C GLN A 165 -3.83 4.27 -10.83
N LYS A 166 -3.29 5.36 -10.30
CA LYS A 166 -2.51 6.34 -11.08
C LYS A 166 -1.23 5.70 -11.64
N ILE A 167 -0.53 4.90 -10.83
CA ILE A 167 0.65 4.15 -11.28
C ILE A 167 0.30 3.21 -12.44
N ARG A 168 -0.81 2.46 -12.33
CA ARG A 168 -1.28 1.62 -13.45
C ARG A 168 -1.53 2.45 -14.71
N ASN A 169 -2.24 3.58 -14.59
CA ASN A 169 -2.53 4.45 -15.74
C ASN A 169 -1.25 4.96 -16.43
N GLU A 170 -0.24 5.41 -15.66
CA GLU A 170 1.03 5.89 -16.22
C GLU A 170 1.85 4.78 -16.88
N ILE A 171 1.84 3.56 -16.31
CA ILE A 171 2.45 2.37 -16.95
C ILE A 171 1.71 2.04 -18.25
N GLU A 172 0.39 2.14 -18.25
CA GLU A 172 -0.42 1.91 -19.46
C GLU A 172 -0.19 2.99 -20.52
N LEU A 173 0.02 4.26 -20.14
CA LEU A 173 0.45 5.32 -21.05
C LEU A 173 1.88 5.09 -21.56
N ALA A 174 2.79 4.58 -20.73
CA ALA A 174 4.12 4.18 -21.20
C ALA A 174 4.06 3.04 -22.24
N LYS A 175 3.00 2.21 -22.24
CA LYS A 175 2.75 1.23 -23.31
C LYS A 175 2.32 1.92 -24.63
N HIS A 176 1.69 3.10 -24.62
CA HIS A 176 1.00 3.73 -25.77
C HIS A 176 1.85 4.15 -26.99
N ASN A 177 3.18 4.02 -27.02
CA ASN A 177 3.89 4.13 -28.32
C ASN A 177 3.67 2.90 -29.22
N ILE A 178 3.00 1.87 -28.69
CA ILE A 178 2.48 0.69 -29.38
C ILE A 178 1.11 0.44 -28.76
N GLU A 179 0.04 0.38 -29.54
CA GLU A 179 -1.32 0.12 -29.02
C GLU A 179 -1.80 -1.28 -29.44
N PRO A 180 -1.54 -2.33 -28.64
CA PRO A 180 -2.05 -3.67 -28.91
C PRO A 180 -3.58 -3.71 -28.90
N GLN A 181 -4.13 -4.16 -30.01
CA GLN A 181 -5.51 -4.54 -30.19
C GLN A 181 -5.66 -6.03 -29.86
N SER A 182 -6.85 -6.45 -29.43
CA SER A 182 -7.21 -7.87 -29.41
C SER A 182 -6.98 -8.49 -30.80
N SER A 183 -6.62 -9.76 -30.86
CA SER A 183 -6.36 -10.44 -32.13
C SER A 183 -7.56 -10.35 -33.09
N VAL A 184 -7.24 -10.40 -34.38
CA VAL A 184 -8.22 -10.49 -35.46
C VAL A 184 -8.07 -11.84 -36.13
N LYS A 185 -9.17 -12.41 -36.61
CA LYS A 185 -9.17 -13.75 -37.21
C LYS A 185 -8.45 -13.80 -38.55
N ASP A 186 -8.63 -12.76 -39.36
CA ASP A 186 -8.17 -12.67 -40.76
C ASP A 186 -8.13 -11.18 -41.17
N GLN A 187 -7.26 -10.83 -42.12
CA GLN A 187 -7.12 -9.47 -42.70
C GLN A 187 -7.40 -9.38 -44.21
N ASN A 188 -7.67 -10.52 -44.87
CA ASN A 188 -7.85 -10.68 -46.31
C ASN A 188 -9.27 -11.11 -46.70
N LEU A 189 -10.13 -11.47 -45.75
CA LEU A 189 -11.53 -11.83 -46.02
C LEU A 189 -12.32 -10.64 -46.60
N ALA A 190 -12.74 -10.75 -47.86
CA ALA A 190 -13.44 -9.66 -48.57
C ALA A 190 -14.97 -9.65 -48.35
N VAL A 191 -15.55 -10.73 -47.83
CA VAL A 191 -16.99 -10.84 -47.58
C VAL A 191 -17.19 -11.18 -46.10
N PRO A 192 -17.96 -10.39 -45.33
CA PRO A 192 -18.23 -10.72 -43.93
C PRO A 192 -18.83 -12.12 -43.82
N PRO A 193 -18.48 -12.90 -42.78
CA PRO A 193 -19.13 -14.19 -42.52
C PRO A 193 -20.66 -14.02 -42.43
N ALA A 194 -21.41 -14.98 -42.97
CA ALA A 194 -22.87 -14.97 -42.91
C ALA A 194 -23.41 -15.17 -41.49
N SER A 195 -22.63 -15.84 -40.63
CA SER A 195 -22.95 -16.13 -39.23
C SER A 195 -21.73 -15.87 -38.33
N PRO A 196 -21.33 -14.61 -38.11
CA PRO A 196 -20.20 -14.28 -37.23
C PRO A 196 -20.57 -14.53 -35.76
N ALA A 197 -19.59 -14.92 -34.95
CA ALA A 197 -19.76 -15.07 -33.50
C ALA A 197 -19.47 -13.75 -32.77
N GLU A 198 -20.03 -13.58 -31.57
CA GLU A 198 -19.77 -12.40 -30.74
C GLU A 198 -18.27 -12.27 -30.43
N GLY A 199 -17.71 -11.08 -30.65
CA GLY A 199 -16.29 -10.79 -30.48
C GLY A 199 -15.42 -11.18 -31.68
N ASP A 200 -15.99 -11.66 -32.78
CA ASP A 200 -15.23 -11.92 -34.00
C ASP A 200 -14.67 -10.62 -34.58
N ARG A 201 -13.37 -10.59 -34.82
CA ARG A 201 -12.66 -9.41 -35.34
C ARG A 201 -11.96 -9.69 -36.66
N TYR A 202 -11.94 -8.70 -37.55
CA TYR A 202 -11.30 -8.77 -38.86
C TYR A 202 -10.70 -7.41 -39.24
N ILE A 203 -9.56 -7.40 -39.96
CA ILE A 203 -9.12 -6.20 -40.66
C ILE A 203 -9.77 -6.21 -42.05
N ILE A 204 -10.46 -5.13 -42.42
CA ILE A 204 -11.21 -5.08 -43.69
C ILE A 204 -10.25 -4.82 -44.87
N PRO A 205 -10.20 -5.70 -45.89
CA PRO A 205 -9.33 -5.50 -47.06
C PRO A 205 -9.85 -4.41 -48.00
N ALA A 206 -9.01 -3.99 -48.95
CA ALA A 206 -9.35 -2.93 -49.92
C ALA A 206 -10.52 -3.28 -50.84
N ALA A 207 -10.73 -4.56 -51.16
CA ALA A 207 -11.78 -5.03 -52.06
C ALA A 207 -13.00 -5.62 -51.30
N ALA A 208 -13.25 -5.17 -50.06
CA ALA A 208 -14.35 -5.70 -49.27
C ALA A 208 -15.73 -5.34 -49.86
N THR A 209 -16.69 -6.24 -49.68
CA THR A 209 -18.05 -6.14 -50.21
C THR A 209 -19.11 -6.25 -49.11
N GLY A 210 -20.39 -6.11 -49.49
CA GLY A 210 -21.50 -6.17 -48.53
C GLY A 210 -21.42 -5.06 -47.49
N VAL A 211 -21.69 -5.40 -46.22
CA VAL A 211 -21.65 -4.43 -45.11
C VAL A 211 -20.24 -3.92 -44.79
N TRP A 212 -19.18 -4.54 -45.32
CA TRP A 212 -17.81 -4.06 -45.16
C TRP A 212 -17.35 -3.09 -46.27
N ALA A 213 -18.17 -2.90 -47.32
CA ALA A 213 -17.82 -2.01 -48.43
C ALA A 213 -17.55 -0.57 -47.95
N GLY A 214 -16.43 0.00 -48.41
CA GLY A 214 -16.00 1.36 -48.05
C GLY A 214 -15.36 1.51 -46.67
N LYS A 215 -15.13 0.41 -45.93
CA LYS A 215 -14.51 0.42 -44.58
C LYS A 215 -13.08 -0.12 -44.57
N THR A 216 -12.38 -0.02 -45.70
CA THR A 216 -11.01 -0.50 -45.88
C THR A 216 -10.08 -0.10 -44.72
N SER A 217 -9.25 -1.05 -44.29
CA SER A 217 -8.26 -0.94 -43.22
C SER A 217 -8.82 -0.77 -41.81
N GLN A 218 -10.14 -0.61 -41.63
CA GLN A 218 -10.75 -0.60 -40.31
C GLN A 218 -10.75 -2.01 -39.70
N ILE A 219 -10.71 -2.09 -38.36
CA ILE A 219 -11.02 -3.34 -37.66
C ILE A 219 -12.53 -3.43 -37.53
N ALA A 220 -13.14 -4.47 -38.09
CA ALA A 220 -14.52 -4.85 -37.84
C ALA A 220 -14.57 -5.76 -36.62
N GLU A 221 -15.53 -5.53 -35.73
CA GLU A 221 -15.83 -6.40 -34.60
C GLU A 221 -17.32 -6.68 -34.53
N TYR A 222 -17.69 -7.95 -34.41
CA TYR A 222 -19.10 -8.33 -34.29
C TYR A 222 -19.54 -8.22 -32.82
N GLN A 223 -20.41 -7.26 -32.54
CA GLN A 223 -20.96 -7.01 -31.20
C GLN A 223 -22.48 -6.80 -31.26
N SER A 224 -23.22 -7.42 -30.35
CA SER A 224 -24.66 -7.19 -30.19
C SER A 224 -25.46 -7.31 -31.51
N ALA A 225 -25.14 -8.35 -32.29
CA ALA A 225 -25.72 -8.63 -33.61
C ALA A 225 -25.45 -7.59 -34.72
N ALA A 226 -24.41 -6.77 -34.58
CA ALA A 226 -23.97 -5.81 -35.60
C ALA A 226 -22.44 -5.72 -35.70
N TRP A 227 -21.95 -5.22 -36.83
CA TRP A 227 -20.53 -4.90 -37.00
C TRP A 227 -20.24 -3.49 -36.49
N VAL A 228 -19.33 -3.41 -35.52
CA VAL A 228 -18.71 -2.18 -35.04
C VAL A 228 -17.38 -2.01 -35.77
N TYR A 229 -17.04 -0.78 -36.15
CA TYR A 229 -15.84 -0.51 -36.94
C TYR A 229 -14.93 0.49 -36.24
N TYR A 230 -13.64 0.16 -36.19
CA TYR A 230 -12.61 0.97 -35.56
C TYR A 230 -11.63 1.49 -36.61
N THR A 231 -11.50 2.80 -36.71
CA THR A 231 -10.51 3.44 -37.59
C THR A 231 -9.13 3.37 -36.94
N PRO A 232 -8.12 2.79 -37.59
CA PRO A 232 -6.82 2.58 -36.96
C PRO A 232 -6.05 3.90 -36.78
N ALA A 233 -5.39 4.05 -35.62
CA ALA A 233 -4.43 5.11 -35.37
C ALA A 233 -2.99 4.60 -35.50
N VAL A 234 -2.05 5.50 -35.84
CA VAL A 234 -0.63 5.14 -35.99
C VAL A 234 -0.13 4.49 -34.71
N GLY A 235 0.55 3.35 -34.82
CA GLY A 235 1.06 2.60 -33.67
C GLY A 235 0.11 1.51 -33.16
N TRP A 236 -1.12 1.41 -33.67
CA TRP A 236 -1.98 0.25 -33.41
C TRP A 236 -1.31 -1.02 -33.88
N THR A 237 -1.38 -2.09 -33.07
CA THR A 237 -0.88 -3.41 -33.44
C THR A 237 -1.94 -4.47 -33.26
N ALA A 238 -2.05 -5.42 -34.16
CA ALA A 238 -3.01 -6.52 -34.08
C ALA A 238 -2.31 -7.83 -34.46
N TYR A 239 -2.57 -8.88 -33.69
CA TYR A 239 -2.20 -10.24 -34.08
C TYR A 239 -3.27 -10.80 -35.01
N VAL A 240 -2.89 -11.32 -36.17
CA VAL A 240 -3.79 -11.93 -37.15
C VAL A 240 -3.66 -13.45 -37.02
N ASP A 241 -4.74 -14.10 -36.59
CA ASP A 241 -4.74 -15.49 -36.12
C ASP A 241 -4.48 -16.52 -37.24
N ASP A 242 -5.08 -16.34 -38.42
CA ASP A 242 -4.91 -17.25 -39.56
C ASP A 242 -3.48 -17.23 -40.13
N GLU A 243 -2.80 -16.09 -40.05
CA GLU A 243 -1.42 -15.91 -40.49
C GLU A 243 -0.38 -16.12 -39.38
N GLN A 244 -0.81 -16.11 -38.11
CA GLN A 244 0.04 -16.15 -36.91
C GLN A 244 1.08 -15.02 -36.82
N LYS A 245 0.69 -13.79 -37.17
CA LYS A 245 1.60 -12.63 -37.31
C LYS A 245 1.08 -11.37 -36.63
N ILE A 246 2.01 -10.49 -36.25
CA ILE A 246 1.68 -9.14 -35.77
C ILE A 246 1.76 -8.15 -36.93
N TYR A 247 0.74 -7.32 -37.05
CA TYR A 247 0.68 -6.19 -37.97
C TYR A 247 0.54 -4.90 -37.18
N SER A 248 1.22 -3.84 -37.62
CA SER A 248 1.14 -2.49 -37.05
C SER A 248 0.63 -1.50 -38.08
N TRP A 249 -0.24 -0.57 -37.68
CA TRP A 249 -0.70 0.51 -38.55
C TRP A 249 0.36 1.62 -38.65
N ASN A 250 0.88 1.86 -39.86
CA ASN A 250 1.90 2.88 -40.10
C ASN A 250 1.35 4.27 -40.49
N GLY A 251 0.02 4.44 -40.47
CA GLY A 251 -0.66 5.65 -40.92
C GLY A 251 -1.27 5.55 -42.32
N SER A 252 -0.89 4.53 -43.10
CA SER A 252 -1.38 4.31 -44.46
C SER A 252 -1.77 2.85 -44.75
N ALA A 253 -1.13 1.89 -44.08
CA ALA A 253 -1.38 0.47 -44.23
C ALA A 253 -1.08 -0.29 -42.92
N TRP A 254 -1.74 -1.44 -42.75
CA TRP A 254 -1.33 -2.46 -41.80
C TRP A 254 -0.09 -3.14 -42.34
N VAL A 255 1.06 -2.93 -41.70
CA VAL A 255 2.33 -3.50 -42.12
C VAL A 255 2.77 -4.55 -41.12
N ARG A 256 3.31 -5.66 -41.59
CA ARG A 256 3.81 -6.70 -40.71
C ARG A 256 4.97 -6.19 -39.87
N THR A 257 4.97 -6.52 -38.59
CA THR A 257 5.98 -6.09 -37.61
C THR A 257 6.46 -7.27 -36.77
N GLY A 258 7.75 -7.30 -36.42
CA GLY A 258 8.34 -8.36 -35.60
C GLY A 258 9.09 -9.45 -36.37
N GLY A 259 9.28 -9.30 -37.68
CA GLY A 259 10.28 -10.06 -38.45
C GLY A 259 11.54 -9.21 -38.66
N ALA A 260 12.72 -9.84 -38.75
CA ALA A 260 13.92 -9.13 -39.19
C ALA A 260 13.65 -8.54 -40.59
N LEU A 261 13.81 -7.21 -40.74
CA LEU A 261 13.83 -6.56 -42.06
C LEU A 261 15.07 -7.09 -42.81
N GLN A 262 14.92 -8.18 -43.55
CA GLN A 262 15.99 -8.70 -44.39
C GLN A 262 15.99 -7.90 -45.68
N THR A 263 16.88 -6.91 -45.78
CA THR A 263 17.20 -6.30 -47.08
C THR A 263 18.06 -7.31 -47.84
N ILE A 264 17.45 -8.08 -48.74
CA ILE A 264 18.18 -8.95 -49.65
C ILE A 264 18.56 -8.14 -50.89
N THR A 265 19.84 -7.77 -51.00
CA THR A 265 20.38 -7.13 -52.21
C THR A 265 20.92 -8.22 -53.14
N ALA A 266 20.22 -8.49 -54.24
CA ALA A 266 20.65 -9.46 -55.25
C ALA A 266 21.46 -8.77 -56.37
N GLY A 267 22.57 -9.39 -56.82
CA GLY A 267 23.35 -8.92 -57.97
C GLY A 267 22.69 -9.31 -59.31
N ASN A 268 23.16 -8.78 -60.44
CA ASN A 268 22.49 -8.86 -61.76
C ASN A 268 22.07 -10.26 -62.27
N GLY A 269 22.66 -11.36 -61.75
CA GLY A 269 22.31 -12.74 -62.09
C GLY A 269 21.22 -13.38 -61.21
N LEU A 270 20.89 -12.73 -60.09
CA LEU A 270 19.85 -13.14 -59.15
C LEU A 270 18.73 -12.09 -59.22
N THR A 271 17.57 -12.50 -59.70
CA THR A 271 16.35 -11.68 -59.79
C THR A 271 15.36 -12.14 -58.71
N GLY A 272 14.34 -11.35 -58.40
CA GLY A 272 13.43 -11.64 -57.30
C GLY A 272 13.83 -10.96 -55.98
N GLY A 273 13.26 -11.42 -54.87
CA GLY A 273 13.23 -10.71 -53.59
C GLY A 273 11.80 -10.44 -53.09
N GLY A 274 11.65 -10.17 -51.79
CA GLY A 274 10.34 -9.93 -51.17
C GLY A 274 10.44 -9.59 -49.68
N GLN A 275 9.36 -9.05 -49.10
CA GLN A 275 9.25 -8.71 -47.68
C GLN A 275 8.37 -9.71 -46.89
N ALA A 276 8.27 -10.94 -47.39
CA ALA A 276 7.44 -12.00 -46.82
C ALA A 276 8.29 -13.01 -46.00
N ASP A 277 7.64 -13.98 -45.36
CA ASP A 277 8.30 -15.06 -44.59
C ASP A 277 9.20 -15.97 -45.42
N SER A 278 8.89 -16.11 -46.70
CA SER A 278 9.69 -16.83 -47.66
C SER A 278 10.14 -15.84 -48.74
N VAL A 279 11.45 -15.77 -48.97
CA VAL A 279 12.05 -14.96 -50.02
C VAL A 279 12.56 -15.89 -51.09
N THR A 280 11.95 -15.82 -52.28
CA THR A 280 12.44 -16.55 -53.45
C THR A 280 13.42 -15.68 -54.22
N LEU A 281 14.63 -16.19 -54.39
CA LEU A 281 15.62 -15.68 -55.33
C LEU A 281 15.56 -16.53 -56.60
N ASN A 282 15.24 -15.91 -57.72
CA ASN A 282 15.24 -16.52 -59.02
C ASN A 282 16.61 -16.32 -59.67
N ILE A 283 17.17 -17.36 -60.29
CA ILE A 283 18.36 -17.20 -61.12
C ILE A 283 17.90 -16.74 -62.51
N GLY A 284 18.47 -15.66 -63.04
CA GLY A 284 18.19 -15.23 -64.40
C GLY A 284 18.71 -16.24 -65.42
N ALA A 285 17.82 -17.01 -66.06
CA ALA A 285 18.19 -17.97 -67.09
C ALA A 285 18.60 -17.22 -68.39
N GLY A 286 19.90 -17.14 -68.66
CA GLY A 286 20.42 -16.79 -69.98
C GLY A 286 20.37 -17.98 -70.95
N TYR A 287 20.70 -17.78 -72.23
CA TYR A 287 20.60 -18.81 -73.29
C TYR A 287 21.42 -20.11 -73.07
N GLY A 288 22.25 -20.21 -72.02
CA GLY A 288 23.08 -21.37 -71.72
C GLY A 288 22.78 -22.10 -70.41
N ILE A 289 22.00 -21.51 -69.50
CA ILE A 289 21.67 -22.11 -68.19
C ILE A 289 20.16 -22.13 -68.04
N GLY A 290 19.59 -23.34 -67.95
CA GLY A 290 18.22 -23.56 -67.55
C GLY A 290 18.15 -23.71 -66.03
N VAL A 291 17.16 -23.10 -65.40
CA VAL A 291 16.92 -23.26 -63.96
C VAL A 291 15.45 -23.64 -63.77
N THR A 292 15.22 -24.72 -63.04
CA THR A 292 13.90 -25.15 -62.56
C THR A 292 13.83 -24.98 -61.05
N ALA A 293 12.69 -25.29 -60.44
CA ALA A 293 12.50 -25.15 -58.99
C ALA A 293 13.57 -25.89 -58.16
N ASP A 294 13.99 -27.07 -58.62
CA ASP A 294 14.86 -27.97 -57.86
C ASP A 294 16.16 -28.34 -58.59
N ALA A 295 16.41 -27.81 -59.79
CA ALA A 295 17.59 -28.17 -60.58
C ALA A 295 18.12 -27.01 -61.42
N ILE A 296 19.43 -27.05 -61.66
CA ILE A 296 20.12 -26.22 -62.65
C ILE A 296 20.62 -27.14 -63.75
N ALA A 297 20.37 -26.77 -65.00
CA ALA A 297 20.79 -27.48 -66.19
C ALA A 297 21.58 -26.55 -67.10
N VAL A 298 22.50 -27.12 -67.87
CA VAL A 298 23.22 -26.41 -68.93
C VAL A 298 22.63 -26.82 -70.27
N THR A 299 22.38 -25.87 -71.16
CA THR A 299 21.95 -26.18 -72.53
C THR A 299 23.18 -26.55 -73.35
N ALA A 300 23.17 -27.74 -73.94
CA ALA A 300 24.28 -28.21 -74.78
C ALA A 300 24.47 -27.29 -76.00
N GLY A 301 25.65 -26.70 -76.12
CA GLY A 301 26.11 -26.04 -77.34
C GLY A 301 26.68 -27.03 -78.35
N LYS A 302 27.06 -26.54 -79.54
CA LYS A 302 27.74 -27.38 -80.54
C LYS A 302 29.02 -27.99 -79.95
N GLY A 303 29.19 -29.30 -80.11
CA GLY A 303 30.37 -30.02 -79.63
C GLY A 303 30.39 -30.33 -78.14
N ILE A 304 29.29 -30.05 -77.42
CA ILE A 304 29.12 -30.38 -76.00
C ILE A 304 27.97 -31.37 -75.86
N THR A 305 28.14 -32.37 -75.00
CA THR A 305 27.08 -33.27 -74.53
C THR A 305 26.75 -32.92 -73.08
N VAL A 306 25.47 -33.00 -72.73
CA VAL A 306 24.98 -32.81 -71.35
C VAL A 306 24.11 -34.02 -71.03
N ASP A 307 24.52 -34.80 -70.04
CA ASP A 307 23.81 -36.00 -69.58
C ASP A 307 23.89 -36.15 -68.05
N ALA A 308 23.47 -37.31 -67.53
CA ALA A 308 23.48 -37.59 -66.09
C ALA A 308 24.89 -37.62 -65.47
N ASN A 309 25.95 -37.71 -66.28
CA ASN A 309 27.35 -37.70 -65.85
C ASN A 309 27.96 -36.28 -65.91
N GLY A 310 27.23 -35.28 -66.40
CA GLY A 310 27.63 -33.87 -66.39
C GLY A 310 27.72 -33.25 -67.79
N VAL A 311 28.56 -32.22 -67.90
CA VAL A 311 28.83 -31.50 -69.17
C VAL A 311 30.18 -31.97 -69.70
N ALA A 312 30.20 -32.53 -70.91
CA ALA A 312 31.40 -33.03 -71.54
C ALA A 312 31.54 -32.52 -72.98
N ALA A 313 32.75 -32.52 -73.51
CA ALA A 313 32.93 -32.37 -74.95
C ALA A 313 32.48 -33.66 -75.67
N ASN A 314 31.97 -33.52 -76.89
CA ASN A 314 31.66 -34.68 -77.73
C ASN A 314 32.96 -35.28 -78.27
N VAL A 315 33.38 -36.39 -77.67
CA VAL A 315 34.61 -37.12 -78.00
C VAL A 315 34.23 -38.29 -78.89
N ASP A 316 34.71 -38.30 -80.14
CA ASP A 316 34.46 -39.39 -81.10
C ASP A 316 35.46 -40.55 -80.94
N GLY A 317 36.52 -40.37 -80.14
CA GLY A 317 37.56 -41.35 -79.92
C GLY A 317 38.54 -41.50 -81.09
N SER A 318 38.44 -40.64 -82.11
CA SER A 318 39.26 -40.69 -83.33
C SER A 318 39.91 -39.34 -83.63
N SER A 319 39.11 -38.30 -83.90
CA SER A 319 39.60 -36.96 -84.17
C SER A 319 39.79 -36.16 -82.88
N ILE A 320 38.92 -36.38 -81.89
CA ILE A 320 39.01 -35.84 -80.54
C ILE A 320 39.12 -37.04 -79.60
N VAL A 321 40.21 -37.08 -78.83
CA VAL A 321 40.52 -38.19 -77.91
C VAL A 321 40.62 -37.64 -76.49
N TYR A 322 40.00 -38.35 -75.55
CA TYR A 322 40.03 -38.00 -74.14
C TYR A 322 41.20 -38.70 -73.43
N ASP A 323 42.12 -37.92 -72.88
CA ASP A 323 43.28 -38.43 -72.13
C ASP A 323 42.98 -38.42 -70.63
N THR A 324 42.55 -39.58 -70.12
CA THR A 324 42.29 -39.81 -68.70
C THR A 324 43.57 -39.88 -67.87
N VAL A 325 44.73 -40.14 -68.48
CA VAL A 325 46.00 -40.40 -67.77
C VAL A 325 46.72 -39.09 -67.44
N ASN A 326 46.58 -38.07 -68.29
CA ASN A 326 47.29 -36.79 -68.14
C ASN A 326 46.40 -35.61 -67.69
N GLY A 327 45.51 -35.85 -66.73
CA GLY A 327 44.78 -34.79 -66.03
C GLY A 327 43.57 -34.25 -66.80
N ASN A 328 42.75 -35.16 -67.36
CA ASN A 328 41.43 -34.83 -67.92
C ASN A 328 41.53 -33.85 -69.11
N ARG A 329 42.42 -34.13 -70.07
CA ARG A 329 42.67 -33.26 -71.22
C ARG A 329 42.02 -33.82 -72.48
N LEU A 330 41.61 -32.91 -73.37
CA LEU A 330 41.23 -33.26 -74.74
C LEU A 330 42.48 -33.16 -75.62
N MET A 331 42.73 -34.21 -76.42
CA MET A 331 43.80 -34.26 -77.41
C MET A 331 43.18 -34.39 -78.80
N VAL A 332 43.94 -33.93 -79.81
CA VAL A 332 43.61 -34.21 -81.21
C VAL A 332 44.24 -35.55 -81.57
N GLY A 333 43.44 -36.45 -82.14
CA GLY A 333 43.92 -37.74 -82.63
C GLY A 333 44.55 -37.64 -84.02
N ALA A 334 44.58 -38.74 -84.76
CA ALA A 334 45.17 -38.77 -86.10
C ALA A 334 44.30 -37.96 -87.08
N ILE A 335 44.80 -36.82 -87.54
CA ILE A 335 44.16 -36.05 -88.61
C ILE A 335 44.54 -36.70 -89.93
N ASP A 336 43.66 -37.55 -90.47
CA ASP A 336 43.73 -37.90 -91.88
C ASP A 336 43.29 -36.66 -92.66
N GLY A 337 44.26 -35.94 -93.25
CA GLY A 337 44.05 -34.64 -93.89
C GLY A 337 43.12 -34.66 -95.11
N GLY A 338 42.44 -35.78 -95.35
CA GLY A 338 41.79 -36.12 -96.60
C GLY A 338 42.84 -36.32 -97.70
N THR A 339 42.53 -37.19 -98.66
CA THR A 339 43.19 -37.10 -99.95
C THR A 339 42.57 -35.93 -100.69
N PHE A 340 43.35 -34.86 -100.90
CA PHE A 340 42.97 -33.72 -101.75
C PHE A 340 42.72 -34.16 -103.20
#